data_AF-A0A1D1W3M0-F1
#
_entry.id   AF-A0A1D1W3M0-F1
#
_cell.length_a   1.000
_cell.length_b   1.000
_cell.length_c   1.000
_cell.angle_alpha   90.00
_cell.angle_beta   90.00
_cell.angle_gamma   90.00
#
_symmetry.space_group_name_H-M   'P 1'
#
loop_
_entity.id
_entity.type
_entity.pdbx_description
1 polymer ?
#
loop_
_entity_poly.entity_id
_entity_poly.type
_entity_poly.pdbx_seq_one_letter_code
_entity_poly.pdbx_strand_id
1 'polypeptide(L)'
;MPIPSERKRLSSDLEECVVGRKLMKLNLDLADADAEEDGADIATVLLQLICATRYLHRPEVLKSTHFIQYVLPLLDDQRFKQEFRMSRDAFERILGRVSDQNYKPKKDGEDYWSHKSRYGISAMIVCDDKRKIRYVFVGFCGSVHDMKVYSNSRLASLTSKLFTPGESMLADCAHTMSAVAVSSYKRPSSLVADNEQFNFYLASIRIRVEHTIGILKGRFPSLQSLRIKIFDKETHERAVRWIKACVVLHDMLPKDSYFYSTWTKYREHVTSRRKSVQQSMGKVS
;
A
#
# COMPACT_ATOMS: atom_id res chain seq x y z
N MET A 1 -10.84 -14.96 -2.77
CA MET A 1 -11.75 -14.37 -1.75
C MET A 1 -12.45 -15.59 -1.18
N PRO A 2 -12.76 -15.69 0.11
CA PRO A 2 -13.88 -16.55 0.47
C PRO A 2 -15.07 -16.00 -0.30
N ILE A 3 -15.71 -16.84 -1.09
CA ILE A 3 -16.85 -16.43 -1.90
C ILE A 3 -17.92 -15.93 -0.90
N PRO A 4 -18.69 -14.84 -1.17
CA PRO A 4 -19.77 -14.42 -0.29
C PRO A 4 -20.72 -15.58 0.11
N SER A 5 -20.83 -16.59 -0.75
CA SER A 5 -21.53 -17.85 -0.47
C SER A 5 -20.86 -18.73 0.58
N GLU A 6 -19.53 -18.80 0.64
CA GLU A 6 -18.79 -19.61 1.63
C GLU A 6 -18.91 -19.03 3.03
N ARG A 7 -18.82 -17.70 3.19
CA ARG A 7 -19.08 -17.08 4.51
C ARG A 7 -20.51 -17.34 4.97
N LYS A 8 -21.47 -17.19 4.05
CA LYS A 8 -22.89 -17.45 4.35
C LYS A 8 -23.12 -18.90 4.74
N ARG A 9 -22.47 -19.85 4.04
CA ARG A 9 -22.49 -21.27 4.37
C ARG A 9 -21.89 -21.56 5.75
N LEU A 10 -20.68 -21.09 6.02
CA LEU A 10 -20.00 -21.31 7.31
C LEU A 10 -20.77 -20.69 8.50
N SER A 11 -21.39 -19.52 8.32
CA SER A 11 -22.26 -18.92 9.34
C SER A 11 -23.46 -19.83 9.62
N SER A 12 -24.13 -20.29 8.57
CA SER A 12 -25.27 -21.20 8.68
C SER A 12 -24.92 -22.51 9.37
N ASP A 13 -23.82 -23.15 8.96
CA ASP A 13 -23.38 -24.44 9.52
C ASP A 13 -23.02 -24.30 11.03
N LEU A 14 -22.40 -23.17 11.42
CA LEU A 14 -22.05 -22.89 12.82
C LEU A 14 -23.26 -22.50 13.66
N GLU A 15 -24.20 -21.71 13.11
CA GLU A 15 -25.46 -21.38 13.76
C GLU A 15 -26.27 -22.65 14.06
N GLU A 16 -26.38 -23.56 13.08
CA GLU A 16 -27.04 -24.85 13.25
C GLU A 16 -26.35 -25.71 14.32
N CYS A 17 -25.02 -25.72 14.35
CA CYS A 17 -24.24 -26.44 15.35
C CYS A 17 -24.46 -25.88 16.77
N VAL A 18 -24.51 -24.56 16.93
CA VAL A 18 -24.76 -23.90 18.23
C VAL A 18 -26.20 -24.16 18.69
N VAL A 19 -27.19 -24.04 17.80
CA VAL A 19 -28.60 -24.32 18.09
C VAL A 19 -28.79 -25.78 18.49
N GLY A 20 -28.23 -26.72 17.72
CA GLY A 20 -28.32 -28.15 17.99
C GLY A 20 -27.76 -28.53 19.36
N ARG A 21 -26.62 -27.97 19.77
CA ARG A 21 -26.07 -28.19 21.11
C ARG A 21 -26.93 -27.62 22.22
N LYS A 22 -27.51 -26.44 22.01
CA LYS A 22 -28.42 -25.80 22.98
C LYS A 22 -29.69 -26.63 23.17
N LEU A 23 -30.25 -27.15 22.08
CA LEU A 23 -31.39 -28.06 22.12
C LEU A 23 -31.04 -29.39 22.78
N MET A 24 -29.84 -29.95 22.51
CA MET A 24 -29.41 -31.19 23.15
C MET A 24 -29.22 -31.04 24.66
N LYS A 25 -28.74 -29.88 25.13
CA LYS A 25 -28.70 -29.55 26.56
C LYS A 25 -30.11 -29.47 27.16
N LEU A 26 -31.02 -28.72 26.53
CA LEU A 26 -32.42 -28.62 26.96
C LEU A 26 -33.16 -29.96 26.99
N ASN A 27 -32.79 -30.89 26.10
CA ASN A 27 -33.39 -32.21 26.00
C ASN A 27 -32.75 -33.24 26.94
N LEU A 28 -31.61 -32.90 27.55
CA LEU A 28 -30.88 -33.70 28.55
C LEU A 28 -31.00 -33.13 29.97
N ASP A 29 -31.89 -32.16 30.20
CA ASP A 29 -32.25 -31.65 31.54
C ASP A 29 -33.07 -32.68 32.35
N LEU A 30 -32.55 -33.91 32.44
CA LEU A 30 -32.88 -34.93 33.43
C LEU A 30 -31.57 -35.51 33.99
N ALA A 31 -30.95 -34.73 34.89
CA ALA A 31 -30.22 -35.16 36.10
C ALA A 31 -29.04 -34.21 36.38
N ASP A 32 -29.09 -33.54 37.53
CA ASP A 32 -28.05 -32.69 38.09
C ASP A 32 -26.69 -33.38 38.15
N ALA A 33 -25.64 -32.68 37.70
CA ALA A 33 -24.31 -32.74 38.28
C ALA A 33 -23.48 -31.53 37.82
N ASP A 34 -22.96 -30.80 38.80
CA ASP A 34 -22.04 -29.68 38.65
C ASP A 34 -20.86 -30.01 37.70
N ALA A 35 -20.79 -29.31 36.57
CA ALA A 35 -19.58 -29.24 35.77
C ALA A 35 -19.39 -27.79 35.32
N GLU A 36 -18.34 -27.17 35.87
CA GLU A 36 -17.92 -25.78 35.70
C GLU A 36 -18.06 -25.28 34.25
N GLU A 37 -18.85 -24.23 34.14
CA GLU A 37 -19.11 -23.45 32.94
C GLU A 37 -17.98 -22.43 32.72
N ASP A 38 -16.84 -22.84 32.16
CA ASP A 38 -15.77 -21.87 31.84
C ASP A 38 -14.97 -22.17 30.56
N GLY A 39 -15.54 -22.97 29.66
CA GLY A 39 -15.04 -23.13 28.30
C GLY A 39 -15.96 -22.44 27.31
N ALA A 40 -15.59 -21.24 26.83
CA ALA A 40 -16.30 -20.61 25.73
C ALA A 40 -16.42 -21.60 24.57
N ASP A 41 -17.66 -22.01 24.24
CA ASP A 41 -17.92 -23.01 23.19
C ASP A 41 -17.22 -22.55 21.91
N ILE A 42 -16.28 -23.38 21.44
CA ILE A 42 -15.45 -23.12 20.26
C ILE A 42 -16.32 -22.68 19.07
N ALA A 43 -17.51 -23.26 18.89
CA ALA A 43 -18.41 -22.85 17.80
C ALA A 43 -18.96 -21.43 18.01
N THR A 44 -19.27 -21.05 19.26
CA THR A 44 -19.70 -19.70 19.62
C THR A 44 -18.57 -18.69 19.43
N VAL A 45 -17.35 -19.02 19.87
CA VAL A 45 -16.16 -18.16 19.67
C VAL A 45 -15.86 -18.00 18.19
N LEU A 46 -15.91 -19.09 17.40
CA LEU A 46 -15.70 -19.03 15.96
C LEU A 46 -16.78 -18.22 15.24
N LEU A 47 -18.06 -18.39 15.61
CA LEU A 47 -19.16 -17.61 15.05
C LEU A 47 -18.98 -16.12 15.36
N GLN A 48 -18.66 -15.76 16.60
CA GLN A 48 -18.36 -14.38 17.00
C GLN A 48 -17.17 -13.82 16.21
N LEU A 49 -16.09 -14.60 16.04
CA LEU A 49 -14.91 -14.18 15.28
C LEU A 49 -15.23 -13.97 13.79
N ILE A 50 -16.01 -14.86 13.18
CA ILE A 50 -16.45 -14.77 11.77
C ILE A 50 -17.42 -13.61 11.56
N CYS A 51 -18.28 -13.31 12.54
CA CYS A 51 -19.18 -12.16 12.51
C CYS A 51 -18.44 -10.83 12.72
N ALA A 52 -17.48 -10.79 13.64
CA ALA A 52 -16.64 -9.62 13.92
C ALA A 52 -15.62 -9.31 12.82
N THR A 53 -15.24 -10.30 12.01
CA THR A 53 -14.30 -10.13 10.91
C THR A 53 -15.03 -9.81 9.59
N ARG A 54 -14.68 -8.67 8.98
CA ARG A 54 -15.21 -8.27 7.67
C ARG A 54 -14.71 -9.17 6.53
N TYR A 55 -13.53 -9.77 6.70
CA TYR A 55 -12.88 -10.65 5.74
C TYR A 55 -12.21 -11.81 6.50
N LEU A 56 -12.49 -13.05 6.11
CA LEU A 56 -11.68 -14.18 6.56
C LEU A 56 -10.25 -14.01 6.02
N HIS A 57 -9.26 -14.38 6.83
CA HIS A 57 -7.85 -14.28 6.45
C HIS A 57 -7.65 -14.93 5.08
N ARG A 58 -7.22 -14.13 4.09
CA ARG A 58 -6.99 -14.63 2.73
C ARG A 58 -5.69 -15.43 2.79
N PRO A 59 -5.68 -16.73 2.43
CA PRO A 59 -4.42 -17.45 2.30
C PRO A 59 -3.52 -16.68 1.33
N GLU A 60 -2.21 -16.74 1.58
CA GLU A 60 -1.21 -16.09 0.73
C GLU A 60 -1.35 -16.63 -0.70
N VAL A 61 -1.95 -15.83 -1.58
CA VAL A 61 -2.04 -16.18 -3.00
C VAL A 61 -0.63 -15.97 -3.56
N LEU A 62 0.12 -17.06 -3.70
CA LEU A 62 1.37 -17.09 -4.44
C LEU A 62 1.11 -16.50 -5.83
N LYS A 63 1.55 -15.25 -6.01
CA LYS A 63 1.48 -14.57 -7.31
C LYS A 63 2.53 -15.22 -8.21
N SER A 64 2.15 -16.26 -8.94
CA SER A 64 3.03 -16.84 -9.95
C SER A 64 3.30 -15.78 -11.02
N THR A 65 4.58 -15.45 -11.22
CA THR A 65 5.05 -14.59 -12.31
C THR A 65 4.72 -15.16 -13.68
N HIS A 66 4.43 -16.46 -13.74
CA HIS A 66 4.15 -17.18 -14.97
C HIS A 66 2.70 -17.62 -15.10
N PHE A 67 1.82 -17.17 -14.20
CA PHE A 67 0.39 -17.53 -14.25
C PHE A 67 -0.23 -17.18 -15.61
N ILE A 68 0.07 -15.99 -16.14
CA ILE A 68 -0.40 -15.57 -17.46
C ILE A 68 0.15 -16.45 -18.59
N GLN A 69 1.38 -16.95 -18.44
CA GLN A 69 2.11 -17.64 -19.50
C GLN A 69 1.84 -19.15 -19.54
N TYR A 70 1.60 -19.77 -18.39
CA TYR A 70 1.45 -21.23 -18.28
C TYR A 70 0.07 -21.68 -17.78
N VAL A 71 -0.67 -20.85 -17.04
CA VAL A 71 -1.98 -21.27 -16.49
C VAL A 71 -3.12 -20.74 -17.35
N LEU A 72 -3.08 -19.46 -17.69
CA LEU A 72 -4.11 -18.77 -18.45
C LEU A 72 -4.38 -19.38 -19.85
N PRO A 73 -3.37 -19.88 -20.59
CA PRO A 73 -3.58 -20.55 -21.87
C PRO A 73 -4.16 -21.97 -21.75
N LEU A 74 -3.97 -22.63 -20.60
CA LEU A 74 -4.46 -24.01 -20.37
C LEU A 74 -5.94 -24.06 -19.96
N LEU A 75 -6.55 -22.93 -19.62
CA LEU A 75 -7.96 -22.86 -19.27
C LEU A 75 -8.81 -22.86 -20.54
N ASP A 76 -9.71 -23.84 -20.68
CA ASP A 76 -10.79 -23.73 -21.67
C ASP A 76 -11.71 -22.53 -21.34
N ASP A 77 -12.52 -22.09 -22.30
CA ASP A 77 -13.35 -20.89 -22.14
C ASP A 77 -14.42 -21.02 -21.04
N GLN A 78 -14.90 -22.24 -20.75
CA GLN A 78 -15.87 -22.49 -19.68
C GLN A 78 -15.22 -22.30 -18.31
N ARG A 79 -14.05 -22.91 -18.09
CA ARG A 79 -13.26 -22.74 -16.86
C ARG A 79 -12.78 -21.30 -16.72
N PHE A 80 -12.31 -20.68 -17.80
CA PHE A 80 -11.91 -19.28 -17.79
C PHE A 80 -13.06 -18.37 -17.33
N LYS A 81 -14.26 -18.57 -17.87
CA LYS A 81 -15.45 -17.80 -17.48
C LYS A 81 -15.86 -18.03 -16.03
N GLN A 82 -15.68 -19.23 -15.50
CA GLN A 82 -15.96 -19.54 -14.09
C GLN A 82 -14.95 -18.87 -13.15
N GLU A 83 -13.66 -18.93 -13.48
CA GLU A 83 -12.57 -18.35 -12.68
C GLU A 83 -12.55 -16.82 -12.72
N PHE A 84 -12.56 -16.24 -13.92
CA PHE A 84 -12.41 -14.79 -14.11
C PHE A 84 -13.75 -14.04 -14.13
N ARG A 85 -14.88 -14.77 -14.12
CA ARG A 85 -16.24 -14.20 -14.18
C ARG A 85 -16.47 -13.30 -15.40
N MET A 86 -15.74 -13.54 -16.49
CA MET A 86 -15.86 -12.86 -17.78
C MET A 86 -15.37 -13.76 -18.91
N SER A 87 -15.76 -13.45 -20.16
CA SER A 87 -15.22 -14.17 -21.32
C SER A 87 -13.74 -13.85 -21.55
N ARG A 88 -13.03 -14.75 -22.21
CA ARG A 88 -11.64 -14.56 -22.63
C ARG A 88 -11.47 -13.32 -23.51
N ASP A 89 -12.36 -13.12 -24.48
CA ASP A 89 -12.39 -11.90 -25.32
C ASP A 89 -12.51 -10.62 -24.47
N ALA A 90 -13.45 -10.58 -23.53
CA ALA A 90 -13.62 -9.41 -22.67
C ALA A 90 -12.37 -9.16 -21.80
N PHE A 91 -11.77 -10.22 -21.28
CA PHE A 91 -10.53 -10.14 -20.52
C PHE A 91 -9.38 -9.61 -21.37
N GLU A 92 -9.17 -10.14 -22.57
CA GLU A 92 -8.11 -9.71 -23.48
C GLU A 92 -8.30 -8.25 -23.93
N ARG A 93 -9.54 -7.82 -24.19
CA ARG A 93 -9.86 -6.42 -24.50
C ARG A 93 -9.59 -5.49 -23.33
N ILE A 94 -9.89 -5.91 -22.09
CA ILE A 94 -9.54 -5.13 -20.89
C ILE A 94 -8.03 -5.13 -20.69
N LEU A 95 -7.37 -6.27 -20.84
CA LEU A 95 -5.93 -6.42 -20.69
C LEU A 95 -5.18 -5.54 -21.69
N GLY A 96 -5.58 -5.51 -22.96
CA GLY A 96 -5.03 -4.63 -23.98
C GLY A 96 -5.22 -3.15 -23.68
N ARG A 97 -6.26 -2.76 -22.93
CA ARG A 97 -6.45 -1.38 -22.47
C ARG A 97 -5.60 -1.03 -21.23
N VAL A 98 -5.24 -2.03 -20.42
CA VAL A 98 -4.53 -1.89 -19.15
C VAL A 98 -3.02 -2.13 -19.29
N SER A 99 -2.58 -2.85 -20.32
CA SER A 99 -1.19 -3.27 -20.55
C SER A 99 -0.25 -2.11 -20.91
N ASP A 100 -0.78 -0.97 -21.34
CA ASP A 100 -0.01 0.28 -21.49
C ASP A 100 0.44 0.80 -20.12
N GLN A 101 1.49 0.21 -19.56
CA GLN A 101 2.07 0.63 -18.29
C GLN A 101 2.88 1.93 -18.39
N ASN A 102 3.22 2.34 -19.62
CA ASN A 102 3.99 3.54 -19.95
C ASN A 102 3.20 4.48 -20.87
N TYR A 103 1.94 4.74 -20.52
CA TYR A 103 1.15 5.75 -21.21
C TYR A 103 1.79 7.13 -21.06
N LYS A 104 2.18 7.73 -22.19
CA LYS A 104 2.59 9.13 -22.29
C LYS A 104 1.33 10.01 -22.40
N PRO A 105 1.14 11.01 -21.54
CA PRO A 105 0.07 11.99 -21.70
C PRO A 105 0.11 12.66 -23.07
N LYS A 106 -1.06 12.81 -23.72
CA LYS A 106 -1.13 13.40 -25.07
C LYS A 106 -0.70 14.86 -25.10
N LYS A 107 -1.08 15.61 -24.06
CA LYS A 107 -0.74 17.01 -23.89
C LYS A 107 0.46 17.12 -22.94
N ASP A 108 1.49 17.85 -23.37
CA ASP A 108 2.70 18.16 -22.59
C ASP A 108 3.33 16.91 -21.93
N GLY A 109 3.33 15.77 -22.63
CA GLY A 109 3.71 14.48 -22.06
C GLY A 109 5.13 14.43 -21.49
N GLU A 110 6.05 15.23 -22.02
CA GLU A 110 7.42 15.37 -21.51
C GLU A 110 7.46 15.88 -20.06
N ASP A 111 6.53 16.76 -19.67
CA ASP A 111 6.48 17.29 -18.31
C ASP A 111 6.15 16.20 -17.29
N TYR A 112 5.47 15.14 -17.71
CA TYR A 112 5.14 14.02 -16.84
C TYR A 112 6.29 13.03 -16.69
N TRP A 113 7.35 13.14 -17.49
CA TRP A 113 8.51 12.26 -17.43
C TRP A 113 9.39 12.59 -16.23
N SER A 114 9.46 11.67 -15.27
CA SER A 114 10.28 11.84 -14.08
C SER A 114 11.71 11.36 -14.27
N HIS A 115 12.63 11.83 -13.42
CA HIS A 115 14.01 11.32 -13.32
C HIS A 115 14.11 9.81 -13.01
N LYS A 116 12.99 9.17 -12.65
CA LYS A 116 12.87 7.72 -12.44
C LYS A 116 12.51 6.98 -13.73
N SER A 117 12.62 7.63 -14.88
CA SER A 117 12.30 7.11 -16.22
C SER A 117 10.89 6.54 -16.32
N ARG A 118 9.92 7.26 -15.76
CA ARG A 118 8.50 6.89 -15.73
C ARG A 118 7.62 8.14 -15.82
N TYR A 119 6.51 8.03 -16.53
CA TYR A 119 5.44 9.02 -16.51
C TYR A 119 4.72 9.00 -15.16
N GLY A 120 4.48 10.17 -14.58
CA GLY A 120 3.82 10.28 -13.29
C GLY A 120 3.46 11.70 -12.88
N ILE A 121 2.71 11.79 -11.79
CA ILE A 121 2.39 13.04 -11.09
C ILE A 121 3.23 13.07 -9.81
N SER A 122 3.87 14.20 -9.54
CA SER A 122 4.63 14.40 -8.31
C SER A 122 3.70 14.60 -7.11
N ALA A 123 4.06 13.95 -6.01
CA ALA A 123 3.32 13.97 -4.76
C ALA A 123 4.32 14.12 -3.59
N MET A 124 4.17 15.21 -2.83
CA MET A 124 4.85 15.41 -1.56
C MET A 124 3.97 14.83 -0.45
N ILE A 125 4.55 13.96 0.39
CA ILE A 125 3.86 13.27 1.47
C ILE A 125 4.63 13.50 2.76
N VAL A 126 3.92 13.91 3.82
CA VAL A 126 4.44 13.98 5.19
C VAL A 126 3.70 12.94 6.01
N CYS A 127 4.45 12.09 6.70
CA CYS A 127 3.89 11.07 7.58
C CYS A 127 4.51 11.13 8.98
N ASP A 128 3.73 10.69 9.97
CA ASP A 128 4.21 10.54 11.35
C ASP A 128 5.00 9.24 11.58
N ASP A 129 5.53 9.08 12.79
CA ASP A 129 6.21 7.87 13.26
C ASP A 129 5.33 6.61 13.18
N LYS A 130 4.01 6.79 13.28
CA LYS A 130 2.99 5.74 13.16
C LYS A 130 2.59 5.47 11.71
N ARG A 131 3.29 6.05 10.74
CA ARG A 131 3.06 5.90 9.28
C ARG A 131 1.69 6.41 8.81
N LYS A 132 1.04 7.31 9.56
CA LYS A 132 -0.17 8.01 9.08
C LYS A 132 0.24 9.20 8.23
N ILE A 133 -0.48 9.44 7.14
CA ILE A 133 -0.18 10.54 6.23
C ILE A 133 -0.84 11.81 6.77
N ARG A 134 -0.03 12.70 7.35
CA ARG A 134 -0.49 13.94 7.98
C ARG A 134 -0.72 15.06 6.97
N TYR A 135 0.01 15.04 5.86
CA TYR A 135 -0.11 16.03 4.81
C TYR A 135 0.25 15.43 3.46
N VAL A 136 -0.49 15.84 2.43
CA VAL A 136 -0.24 15.44 1.04
C VAL A 136 -0.44 16.62 0.11
N PHE A 137 0.52 16.87 -0.76
CA PHE A 137 0.44 17.88 -1.81
C PHE A 137 0.76 17.25 -3.16
N VAL A 138 -0.21 17.30 -4.07
CA VAL A 138 -0.22 16.56 -5.34
C VAL A 138 -0.74 17.48 -6.42
N GLY A 139 -0.15 17.42 -7.60
CA GLY A 139 -0.65 18.16 -8.77
C GLY A 139 0.41 18.61 -9.75
N PHE A 140 1.69 18.50 -9.40
CA PHE A 140 2.78 18.82 -10.31
C PHE A 140 3.08 17.64 -11.24
N CYS A 141 3.54 17.94 -12.44
CA CYS A 141 4.01 16.92 -13.39
C CYS A 141 5.28 16.25 -12.86
N GLY A 142 5.57 15.03 -13.33
CA GLY A 142 6.65 14.18 -12.81
C GLY A 142 8.07 14.73 -12.98
N SER A 143 8.29 15.69 -13.89
CA SER A 143 9.58 16.34 -14.12
C SER A 143 9.91 17.43 -13.08
N VAL A 144 8.90 17.91 -12.34
CA VAL A 144 9.06 19.05 -11.45
C VAL A 144 9.94 18.70 -10.25
N HIS A 145 10.96 19.53 -10.01
CA HIS A 145 11.89 19.36 -8.90
C HIS A 145 11.19 19.43 -7.52
N ASP A 146 11.58 18.55 -6.60
CA ASP A 146 10.95 18.40 -5.27
C ASP A 146 10.91 19.71 -4.48
N MET A 147 11.96 20.53 -4.57
CA MET A 147 11.99 21.86 -3.95
C MET A 147 10.91 22.81 -4.48
N LYS A 148 10.59 22.75 -5.78
CA LYS A 148 9.51 23.57 -6.38
C LYS A 148 8.14 23.09 -5.91
N VAL A 149 7.96 21.78 -5.74
CA VAL A 149 6.73 21.22 -5.15
C VAL A 149 6.58 21.68 -3.70
N TYR A 150 7.66 21.67 -2.92
CA TYR A 150 7.64 22.13 -1.52
C TYR A 150 7.33 23.63 -1.41
N SER A 151 8.02 24.49 -2.17
CA SER A 151 7.83 25.94 -2.10
C SER A 151 6.42 26.40 -2.49
N ASN A 152 5.76 25.66 -3.38
CA ASN A 152 4.38 25.91 -3.78
C ASN A 152 3.34 25.28 -2.83
N SER A 153 3.78 24.52 -1.84
CA SER A 153 2.88 23.87 -0.89
C SER A 153 2.47 24.84 0.22
N ARG A 154 1.23 24.69 0.72
CA ARG A 154 0.77 25.42 1.90
C ARG A 154 1.68 25.21 3.11
N LEU A 155 2.29 24.03 3.21
CA LEU A 155 3.22 23.67 4.28
C LEU A 155 4.43 24.63 4.37
N ALA A 156 4.97 25.08 3.24
CA ALA A 156 6.07 26.04 3.21
C ALA A 156 5.66 27.45 3.68
N SER A 157 4.38 27.82 3.49
CA SER A 157 3.86 29.12 3.94
C SER A 157 3.38 29.13 5.40
N LEU A 158 2.99 27.96 5.93
CA LEU A 158 2.37 27.82 7.25
C LEU A 158 3.33 27.31 8.33
N THR A 159 4.62 27.20 8.01
CA THR A 159 5.58 26.49 8.86
C THR A 159 5.79 27.19 10.21
N SER A 160 5.70 28.54 10.27
CA SER A 160 5.73 29.29 11.53
C SER A 160 4.47 29.15 12.40
N LYS A 161 3.35 28.69 11.82
CA LYS A 161 2.08 28.49 12.55
C LYS A 161 1.86 27.03 12.95
N LEU A 162 2.49 26.10 12.24
CA LEU A 162 2.33 24.66 12.45
C LEU A 162 3.32 24.08 13.45
N PHE A 163 4.42 24.78 13.71
CA PHE A 163 5.50 24.30 14.56
C PHE A 163 5.80 25.33 15.64
N THR A 164 5.86 24.87 16.89
CA THR A 164 6.30 25.67 18.03
C THR A 164 7.84 25.72 18.08
N PRO A 165 8.44 26.69 18.81
CA PRO A 165 9.90 26.75 18.95
C PRO A 165 10.47 25.42 19.45
N GLY A 166 11.39 24.83 18.68
CA GLY A 166 11.99 23.52 18.95
C GLY A 166 11.38 22.35 18.17
N GLU A 167 10.24 22.55 17.51
CA GLU A 167 9.66 21.56 16.60
C GLU A 167 10.16 21.79 15.17
N SER A 168 10.47 20.71 14.47
CA SER A 168 10.95 20.77 13.08
C SER A 168 10.51 19.55 12.30
N MET A 169 10.27 19.74 11.01
CA MET A 169 10.06 18.66 10.07
C MET A 169 11.40 18.16 9.55
N LEU A 170 11.55 16.85 9.46
CA LEU A 170 12.69 16.22 8.83
C LEU A 170 12.39 15.98 7.34
N ALA A 171 13.27 16.45 6.47
CA ALA A 171 13.09 16.45 5.02
C ALA A 171 14.23 15.73 4.30
N ASP A 172 13.98 15.29 3.07
CA ASP A 172 15.01 14.68 2.22
C ASP A 172 16.08 15.69 1.80
N CYS A 173 17.24 15.20 1.35
CA CYS A 173 18.42 15.97 0.92
C CYS A 173 18.14 16.95 -0.24
N ALA A 174 17.05 16.73 -0.97
CA ALA A 174 16.58 17.53 -2.08
C ALA A 174 15.85 18.82 -1.65
N HIS A 175 15.50 18.95 -0.36
CA HIS A 175 14.89 20.15 0.20
C HIS A 175 15.96 21.09 0.78
N THR A 176 15.81 22.40 0.53
CA THR A 176 16.65 23.41 1.17
C THR A 176 16.38 23.42 2.67
N MET A 177 17.46 23.43 3.48
CA MET A 177 17.35 23.59 4.93
C MET A 177 16.62 24.91 5.25
N SER A 178 15.64 24.84 6.14
CA SER A 178 14.98 26.02 6.71
C SER A 178 14.81 25.82 8.21
N ALA A 179 14.39 26.87 8.93
CA ALA A 179 14.12 26.83 10.36
C ALA A 179 13.13 25.72 10.78
N VAL A 180 12.40 25.14 9.83
CA VAL A 180 11.37 24.14 10.10
C VAL A 180 11.46 22.90 9.19
N ALA A 181 12.41 22.88 8.25
CA ALA A 181 12.70 21.71 7.41
C ALA A 181 14.19 21.39 7.52
N VAL A 182 14.53 20.40 8.35
CA VAL A 182 15.90 19.95 8.54
C VAL A 182 16.19 18.87 7.52
N SER A 183 17.17 19.13 6.66
CA SER A 183 17.62 18.23 5.61
C SER A 183 19.01 17.67 5.95
N SER A 184 19.43 16.62 5.25
CA SER A 184 20.75 16.01 5.45
C SER A 184 21.87 16.98 5.06
N TYR A 185 22.98 16.93 5.78
CA TYR A 185 24.21 17.61 5.37
C TYR A 185 24.75 17.02 4.06
N LYS A 186 25.12 17.89 3.12
CA LYS A 186 25.79 17.52 1.86
C LYS A 186 27.32 17.54 2.05
N ARG A 187 28.06 16.90 1.13
CA ARG A 187 29.53 17.00 1.13
C ARG A 187 29.96 18.45 0.86
N PRO A 188 31.02 18.94 1.53
CA PRO A 188 31.92 18.21 2.42
C PRO A 188 31.44 18.11 3.89
N SER A 189 30.46 18.91 4.31
CA SER A 189 29.99 18.98 5.70
C SER A 189 29.48 17.66 6.26
N SER A 190 29.00 16.74 5.41
CA SER A 190 28.59 15.38 5.79
C SER A 190 29.73 14.50 6.32
N LEU A 191 31.00 14.89 6.15
CA LEU A 191 32.17 14.13 6.59
C LEU A 191 32.58 14.43 8.04
N VAL A 192 31.95 15.42 8.67
CA VAL A 192 32.10 15.70 10.10
C VAL A 192 31.33 14.64 10.88
N ALA A 193 31.94 14.04 11.90
CA ALA A 193 31.38 12.92 12.66
C ALA A 193 29.95 13.17 13.17
N ASP A 194 29.69 14.35 13.73
CA ASP A 194 28.35 14.72 14.23
C ASP A 194 27.31 14.81 13.10
N ASN A 195 27.71 15.33 11.94
CA ASN A 195 26.83 15.46 10.76
C ASN A 195 26.58 14.11 10.10
N GLU A 196 27.57 13.22 10.12
CA GLU A 196 27.43 11.83 9.68
C GLU A 196 26.43 11.08 10.56
N GLN A 197 26.57 11.20 11.89
CA GLN A 197 25.67 10.62 12.86
C GLN A 197 24.23 11.16 12.69
N PHE A 198 24.08 12.48 12.48
CA PHE A 198 22.79 13.08 12.17
C PHE A 198 22.18 12.51 10.88
N ASN A 199 22.97 12.45 9.80
CA ASN A 199 22.53 11.90 8.51
C ASN A 199 22.13 10.42 8.62
N PHE A 200 22.79 9.63 9.48
CA PHE A 200 22.44 8.24 9.75
C PHE A 200 21.04 8.12 10.40
N TYR A 201 20.75 8.94 11.41
CA TYR A 201 19.41 8.99 12.01
C TYR A 201 18.35 9.52 11.03
N LEU A 202 18.68 10.54 10.24
CA LEU A 202 17.76 11.07 9.23
C LEU A 202 17.43 10.02 8.16
N ALA A 203 18.43 9.23 7.72
CA ALA A 203 18.24 8.16 6.76
C ALA A 203 17.29 7.06 7.30
N SER A 204 17.40 6.68 8.58
CA SER A 204 16.49 5.71 9.19
C SER A 204 15.05 6.23 9.30
N ILE A 205 14.86 7.53 9.47
CA ILE A 205 13.54 8.17 9.40
C ILE A 205 13.00 8.15 7.97
N ARG A 206 13.85 8.45 6.96
CA ARG A 206 13.47 8.38 5.55
C ARG A 206 12.99 6.99 5.14
N ILE A 207 13.60 5.93 5.66
CA ILE A 207 13.16 4.55 5.44
C ILE A 207 11.68 4.37 5.84
N ARG A 208 11.23 4.98 6.94
CA ARG A 208 9.82 4.91 7.37
C ARG A 208 8.88 5.61 6.39
N VAL A 209 9.29 6.76 5.84
CA VAL A 209 8.52 7.47 4.80
C VAL A 209 8.42 6.63 3.54
N GLU A 210 9.55 6.07 3.08
CA GLU A 210 9.59 5.18 1.91
C GLU A 210 8.72 3.93 2.12
N HIS A 211 8.71 3.36 3.33
CA HIS A 211 7.82 2.24 3.68
C HIS A 211 6.35 2.64 3.63
N THR A 212 6.01 3.82 4.14
CA THR A 212 4.63 4.34 4.09
C THR A 212 4.16 4.47 2.64
N ILE A 213 4.99 5.06 1.77
CA ILE A 213 4.71 5.16 0.33
C ILE A 213 4.62 3.77 -0.33
N GLY A 214 5.49 2.84 0.06
CA GLY A 214 5.48 1.46 -0.42
C GLY A 214 4.18 0.74 -0.08
N ILE A 215 3.74 0.82 1.18
CA ILE A 215 2.46 0.24 1.63
C ILE A 215 1.29 0.90 0.91
N LEU A 216 1.29 2.23 0.78
CA LEU A 216 0.27 2.97 0.03
C LEU A 216 0.14 2.45 -1.42
N LYS A 217 1.26 2.29 -2.13
CA LYS A 217 1.29 1.75 -3.50
C LYS A 217 1.00 0.25 -3.56
N GLY A 218 1.23 -0.49 -2.48
CA GLY A 218 0.85 -1.89 -2.34
C GLY A 218 -0.66 -2.08 -2.16
N ARG A 219 -1.28 -1.23 -1.34
CA ARG A 219 -2.74 -1.20 -1.11
C ARG A 219 -3.49 -0.69 -2.34
N PHE A 220 -2.95 0.32 -3.01
CA PHE A 220 -3.51 0.89 -4.22
C PHE A 220 -2.52 0.75 -5.38
N PRO A 221 -2.51 -0.42 -6.06
CA PRO A 221 -1.63 -0.65 -7.21
C PRO A 221 -1.81 0.35 -8.36
N SER A 222 -2.95 1.05 -8.41
CA SER A 222 -3.20 2.15 -9.34
C SER A 222 -2.20 3.31 -9.19
N LEU A 223 -1.50 3.43 -8.06
CA LEU A 223 -0.47 4.44 -7.79
C LEU A 223 0.96 4.00 -8.19
N GLN A 224 1.14 2.77 -8.68
CA GLN A 224 2.46 2.26 -9.08
C GLN A 224 2.92 2.84 -10.43
N SER A 225 1.98 3.23 -11.28
CA SER A 225 2.23 3.93 -12.55
C SER A 225 1.09 4.90 -12.83
N LEU A 226 1.27 5.77 -13.82
CA LEU A 226 0.20 6.65 -14.28
C LEU A 226 -0.87 5.86 -15.03
N ARG A 227 -1.82 5.28 -14.29
CA ARG A 227 -2.91 4.43 -14.84
C ARG A 227 -4.08 5.23 -15.40
N ILE A 228 -4.23 6.49 -15.00
CA ILE A 228 -5.28 7.39 -15.51
C ILE A 228 -4.72 8.09 -16.73
N LYS A 229 -5.36 7.90 -17.88
CA LYS A 229 -4.97 8.58 -19.12
C LYS A 229 -5.29 10.08 -19.01
N ILE A 230 -4.24 10.89 -19.11
CA ILE A 230 -4.32 12.36 -19.08
C ILE A 230 -4.30 12.88 -20.52
N PHE A 231 -5.30 13.68 -20.85
CA PHE A 231 -5.46 14.32 -22.16
C PHE A 231 -5.62 15.85 -22.03
N ASP A 232 -6.09 16.31 -20.88
CA ASP A 232 -6.46 17.69 -20.60
C ASP A 232 -6.32 18.00 -19.10
N LYS A 233 -6.66 19.24 -18.73
CA LYS A 233 -6.62 19.70 -17.34
C LYS A 233 -7.59 18.93 -16.44
N GLU A 234 -8.78 18.60 -16.94
CA GLU A 234 -9.82 17.91 -16.15
C GLU A 234 -9.40 16.48 -15.78
N THR A 235 -8.83 15.75 -16.73
CA THR A 235 -8.31 14.39 -16.52
C THR A 235 -7.09 14.38 -15.62
N HIS A 236 -6.22 15.41 -15.68
CA HIS A 236 -5.15 15.61 -14.70
C HIS A 236 -5.70 15.84 -13.30
N GLU A 237 -6.67 16.74 -13.13
CA GLU A 237 -7.33 17.00 -11.85
C GLU A 237 -8.06 15.77 -11.30
N ARG A 238 -8.64 14.94 -12.18
CA ARG A 238 -9.21 13.64 -11.81
C ARG A 238 -8.15 12.69 -11.28
N ALA A 239 -6.97 12.63 -11.93
CA ALA A 239 -5.85 11.83 -11.44
C ALA A 239 -5.35 12.33 -10.07
N VAL A 240 -5.27 13.65 -9.87
CA VAL A 240 -4.92 14.25 -8.57
C VAL A 240 -5.94 13.89 -7.49
N ARG A 241 -7.25 14.01 -7.78
CA ARG A 241 -8.33 13.62 -6.86
C ARG A 241 -8.26 12.13 -6.52
N TRP A 242 -7.97 11.27 -7.49
CA TRP A 242 -7.77 9.83 -7.26
C TRP A 242 -6.62 9.55 -6.31
N ILE A 243 -5.46 10.18 -6.51
CA ILE A 243 -4.30 10.03 -5.62
C ILE A 243 -4.66 10.46 -4.19
N LYS A 244 -5.31 11.61 -4.03
CA LYS A 244 -5.77 12.11 -2.72
C LYS A 244 -6.76 11.15 -2.06
N ALA A 245 -7.71 10.60 -2.82
CA ALA A 245 -8.65 9.61 -2.30
C ALA A 245 -7.93 8.35 -1.80
N CYS A 246 -6.96 7.82 -2.55
CA CYS A 246 -6.15 6.69 -2.09
C CYS A 246 -5.39 6.99 -0.79
N VAL A 247 -4.87 8.21 -0.63
CA VAL A 247 -4.19 8.65 0.60
C VAL A 247 -5.15 8.70 1.79
N VAL A 248 -6.33 9.31 1.63
CA VAL A 248 -7.35 9.36 2.69
C VAL A 248 -7.80 7.95 3.07
N LEU A 249 -8.09 7.11 2.09
CA LEU A 249 -8.49 5.71 2.32
C LEU A 249 -7.38 4.92 2.99
N HIS A 250 -6.10 5.17 2.68
CA HIS A 250 -4.99 4.51 3.36
C HIS A 250 -5.01 4.74 4.87
N ASP A 251 -5.28 5.97 5.29
CA ASP A 251 -5.31 6.36 6.70
C ASP A 251 -6.59 5.89 7.42
N MET A 252 -7.71 5.75 6.70
CA MET A 252 -8.97 5.22 7.24
C MET A 252 -8.99 3.69 7.37
N LEU A 253 -8.26 2.98 6.50
CA LEU A 253 -8.25 1.52 6.49
C LEU A 253 -7.49 0.96 7.70
N PRO A 254 -7.96 -0.16 8.28
CA PRO A 254 -7.27 -0.84 9.38
C PRO A 254 -5.80 -1.11 9.06
N LYS A 255 -4.97 -1.08 10.09
CA LYS A 255 -3.56 -1.47 9.98
C LYS A 255 -3.48 -3.00 9.90
N ASP A 256 -3.74 -3.54 8.72
CA ASP A 256 -3.62 -4.98 8.48
C ASP A 256 -2.16 -5.43 8.69
N SER A 257 -1.92 -6.21 9.75
CA SER A 257 -0.60 -6.77 10.10
C SER A 257 0.05 -7.50 8.93
N TYR A 258 -0.77 -8.11 8.05
CA TYR A 258 -0.35 -8.78 6.82
C TYR A 258 0.43 -7.89 5.87
N PHE A 259 -0.02 -6.64 5.62
CA PHE A 259 0.72 -5.74 4.74
C PHE A 259 2.03 -5.28 5.38
N TYR A 260 2.09 -5.13 6.70
CA TYR A 260 3.31 -4.72 7.39
C TYR A 260 4.38 -5.82 7.36
N SER A 261 4.03 -7.08 7.59
CA SER A 261 5.00 -8.18 7.62
C SER A 261 5.52 -8.54 6.21
N THR A 262 4.64 -8.63 5.21
CA THR A 262 5.02 -9.05 3.86
C THR A 262 5.83 -8.00 3.11
N TRP A 263 5.56 -6.69 3.29
CA TRP A 263 6.36 -5.64 2.64
C TRP A 263 7.79 -5.56 3.19
N THR A 264 7.94 -5.78 4.50
CA THR A 264 9.26 -5.78 5.16
C THR A 264 10.13 -6.90 4.58
N LYS A 265 9.57 -8.11 4.42
CA LYS A 265 10.22 -9.26 3.76
C LYS A 265 10.54 -9.02 2.27
N TYR A 266 9.62 -8.42 1.51
CA TYR A 266 9.86 -8.12 0.08
C TYR A 266 11.03 -7.15 -0.12
N ARG A 267 11.13 -6.11 0.73
CA ARG A 267 12.23 -5.14 0.63
C ARG A 267 13.58 -5.76 0.96
N GLU A 268 13.68 -6.59 2.00
CA GLU A 268 14.92 -7.31 2.36
C GLU A 268 15.47 -8.10 1.15
N HIS A 269 14.60 -8.82 0.44
CA HIS A 269 14.94 -9.52 -0.80
C HIS A 269 15.39 -8.58 -1.94
N VAL A 270 14.71 -7.45 -2.15
CA VAL A 270 15.08 -6.47 -3.19
C VAL A 270 16.40 -5.74 -2.85
N THR A 271 16.64 -5.41 -1.58
CA THR A 271 17.90 -4.80 -1.13
C THR A 271 19.06 -5.78 -1.20
N SER A 272 18.84 -7.06 -0.92
CA SER A 272 19.85 -8.12 -1.10
C SER A 272 20.24 -8.28 -2.58
N ARG A 273 19.24 -8.27 -3.49
CA ARG A 273 19.48 -8.27 -4.95
C ARG A 273 20.21 -7.03 -5.47
N ARG A 274 19.95 -5.84 -4.91
CA ARG A 274 20.68 -4.62 -5.31
C ARG A 274 22.15 -4.66 -4.87
N LYS A 275 22.44 -5.20 -3.68
CA LYS A 275 23.82 -5.40 -3.21
C LYS A 275 24.58 -6.41 -4.07
N SER A 276 23.94 -7.49 -4.52
CA SER A 276 24.58 -8.49 -5.39
C SER A 276 24.86 -7.96 -6.80
N VAL A 277 23.97 -7.13 -7.36
CA VAL A 277 24.17 -6.51 -8.69
C VAL A 277 25.26 -5.42 -8.67
N GLN A 278 25.39 -4.66 -7.57
CA GLN A 278 26.49 -3.70 -7.43
C GLN A 278 27.86 -4.38 -7.23
N GLN A 279 27.92 -5.55 -6.58
CA GLN A 279 29.15 -6.35 -6.48
C GLN A 279 29.55 -7.01 -7.82
N SER A 280 28.59 -7.33 -8.69
CA SER A 280 28.90 -7.90 -10.02
C SER A 280 29.36 -6.85 -11.03
N MET A 281 28.89 -5.60 -10.93
CA MET A 281 29.31 -4.50 -11.83
C MET A 281 30.66 -3.89 -11.45
N GLY A 282 31.19 -4.15 -10.25
CA GLY A 282 32.53 -3.72 -9.83
C GLY A 282 33.67 -4.67 -10.20
N LYS A 283 33.42 -5.71 -11.00
CA LYS A 283 34.40 -6.74 -11.40
C LYS A 283 34.73 -6.78 -12.89
N VAL A 284 34.22 -5.84 -13.68
CA VAL A 284 34.66 -5.65 -15.07
C VAL A 284 35.41 -4.33 -15.13
N SER A 285 36.67 -4.40 -14.71
CA SER A 285 37.70 -3.38 -14.97
C SER A 285 38.53 -3.85 -16.14
#